data_AF-A0A7M2XG31-F1
#
_entry.id   AF-A0A7M2XG31-F1
#
_cell.length_a   1.000
_cell.length_b   1.000
_cell.length_c   1.000
_cell.angle_alpha   90.00
_cell.angle_beta   90.00
_cell.angle_gamma   90.00
#
_symmetry.space_group_name_H-M   'P 1'
#
loop_
_entity.id
_entity.type
_entity.pdbx_description
1 polymer ?
#
loop_
_entity_poly.entity_id
_entity_poly.type
_entity_poly.pdbx_seq_one_letter_code
_entity_poly.pdbx_strand_id
1 'polypeptide(L)'
;MPRDLANGVEKVQAARGLTPSIILRDALTLYLEAFAGSTETERRRQFSSEYLFLGIDLLIQRQFPDAHEALMAEADRRVEALYASS
;
A
#
# COMPACT_ATOMS: atom_id res chain seq x y z
N MET A 1 20.47 -3.96 -21.90
CA MET A 1 20.52 -4.13 -20.44
C MET A 1 21.62 -3.22 -19.90
N PRO A 2 21.43 -2.48 -18.78
CA PRO A 2 22.51 -1.70 -18.17
C PRO A 2 23.72 -2.60 -17.85
N ARG A 3 24.94 -2.08 -18.01
CA ARG A 3 26.19 -2.86 -17.87
C ARG A 3 26.30 -3.56 -16.52
N ASP A 4 25.93 -2.88 -15.44
CA ASP A 4 26.02 -3.45 -14.09
C ASP A 4 25.08 -4.64 -13.90
N LEU A 5 23.89 -4.59 -14.53
CA LEU A 5 22.92 -5.68 -14.48
C LEU A 5 23.42 -6.89 -15.29
N ALA A 6 24.01 -6.65 -16.47
CA ALA A 6 24.60 -7.71 -17.29
C ALA A 6 25.77 -8.40 -16.55
N ASN A 7 26.66 -7.63 -15.92
CA ASN A 7 27.74 -8.15 -15.08
C ASN A 7 27.21 -8.99 -13.89
N GLY A 8 26.08 -8.57 -13.31
CA GLY A 8 25.40 -9.33 -12.25
C GLY A 8 24.86 -10.67 -12.76
N VAL A 9 24.22 -10.69 -13.93
CA VAL A 9 23.72 -11.93 -14.56
C VAL A 9 24.86 -12.88 -14.88
N GLU A 10 25.97 -12.38 -15.42
CA GLU A 10 27.17 -13.19 -15.71
C GLU A 10 27.76 -13.83 -14.44
N LYS A 11 27.82 -13.10 -13.33
CA LYS A 11 28.27 -13.64 -12.04
C LYS A 11 27.35 -14.76 -11.53
N VAL A 12 26.03 -14.58 -11.64
CA VAL A 12 25.06 -15.60 -11.22
C VAL A 12 25.13 -16.83 -12.12
N GLN A 13 25.28 -16.62 -13.42
CA GLN A 13 25.50 -17.69 -14.39
C GLN A 13 26.76 -18.49 -14.04
N ALA A 14 27.88 -17.82 -13.75
CA ALA A 14 29.13 -18.48 -13.37
C ALA A 14 29.01 -19.24 -12.03
N ALA A 15 28.30 -18.68 -11.05
CA ALA A 15 28.17 -19.27 -9.72
C ALA A 15 27.16 -20.42 -9.64
N ARG A 16 26.10 -20.40 -10.47
CA ARG A 16 24.96 -21.34 -10.38
C ARG A 16 24.74 -22.19 -11.63
N GLY A 17 25.50 -21.98 -12.70
CA GLY A 17 25.36 -22.70 -13.97
C GLY A 17 24.04 -22.44 -14.68
N LEU A 18 23.31 -21.38 -14.30
CA LEU A 18 22.02 -21.04 -14.88
C LEU A 18 22.20 -20.22 -16.15
N THR A 19 21.35 -20.44 -17.15
CA THR A 19 21.35 -19.59 -18.35
C THR A 19 20.79 -18.20 -18.00
N PRO A 20 21.21 -17.14 -18.72
CA PRO A 20 20.66 -15.79 -18.54
C PRO A 20 19.13 -15.74 -18.62
N SER A 21 18.54 -16.56 -19.49
CA SER A 21 17.07 -16.64 -19.67
C SER A 21 16.36 -17.15 -18.41
N ILE A 22 16.93 -18.17 -17.74
CA ILE A 22 16.38 -18.68 -16.47
C ILE A 22 16.51 -17.63 -15.38
N ILE A 23 17.70 -17.00 -15.26
CA ILE A 23 17.96 -15.95 -14.25
C ILE A 23 16.98 -14.78 -14.39
N LEU A 24 16.76 -14.32 -15.62
CA LEU A 24 15.83 -13.22 -15.89
C LEU A 24 14.38 -13.62 -15.64
N ARG A 25 13.99 -14.85 -16.00
CA ARG A 25 12.64 -15.36 -15.73
C ARG A 25 12.37 -15.42 -14.24
N ASP A 26 13.28 -15.99 -13.46
CA ASP A 26 13.12 -16.12 -12.01
C ASP A 26 13.06 -14.76 -11.33
N ALA A 27 13.91 -13.80 -11.75
CA ALA A 27 13.88 -12.43 -11.25
C ALA A 27 12.55 -11.73 -11.57
N LEU A 28 12.01 -11.91 -12.78
CA LEU A 28 10.72 -11.35 -13.17
C LEU A 28 9.56 -11.98 -12.37
N THR A 29 9.57 -13.29 -12.17
CA THR A 29 8.57 -13.99 -11.34
C THR A 29 8.58 -13.44 -9.92
N LEU A 30 9.74 -13.36 -9.27
CA LEU A 30 9.91 -12.80 -7.93
C LEU A 30 9.40 -11.35 -7.83
N TYR A 31 9.72 -10.52 -8.82
CA TYR A 31 9.27 -9.13 -8.85
C TYR A 31 7.74 -9.03 -8.98
N LEU A 32 7.13 -9.85 -9.84
CA LEU A 32 5.68 -9.87 -10.03
C LEU A 32 4.94 -10.43 -8.82
N GLU A 33 5.49 -11.45 -8.15
CA GLU A 33 4.94 -11.98 -6.89
C GLU A 33 5.00 -10.95 -5.76
N ALA A 34 6.12 -10.24 -5.63
CA ALA A 34 6.25 -9.16 -4.65
C ALA A 34 5.26 -8.01 -4.94
N PHE A 35 5.08 -7.65 -6.22
CA PHE A 35 4.11 -6.64 -6.63
C PHE A 35 2.68 -7.11 -6.34
N ALA A 36 2.31 -8.33 -6.72
CA ALA A 36 0.99 -8.90 -6.47
C ALA A 36 0.68 -8.98 -4.95
N GLY A 37 1.63 -9.46 -4.15
CA GLY A 37 1.51 -9.51 -2.69
C GLY A 37 1.37 -8.13 -2.06
N SER A 38 2.17 -7.15 -2.51
CA SER A 38 2.08 -5.77 -2.01
C SER A 38 0.73 -5.13 -2.30
N THR A 39 0.15 -5.35 -3.49
CA THR A 39 -1.14 -4.76 -3.85
C THR A 39 -2.31 -5.37 -3.10
N GLU A 40 -2.32 -6.69 -2.88
CA GLU A 40 -3.41 -7.35 -2.14
C GLU A 40 -3.33 -7.07 -0.64
N THR A 41 -2.13 -7.09 -0.06
CA THR A 41 -1.94 -6.73 1.35
C THR A 41 -2.30 -5.26 1.59
N GLU A 42 -1.88 -4.34 0.73
CA GLU A 42 -2.22 -2.93 0.85
C GLU A 42 -3.72 -2.69 0.63
N ARG A 43 -4.33 -3.34 -0.37
CA ARG A 43 -5.78 -3.30 -0.58
C ARG A 43 -6.53 -3.79 0.64
N ARG A 44 -6.11 -4.91 1.23
CA ARG A 44 -6.75 -5.47 2.44
C ARG A 44 -6.56 -4.54 3.63
N ARG A 45 -5.38 -3.94 3.78
CA ARG A 45 -5.12 -2.94 4.82
C ARG A 45 -6.04 -1.74 4.67
N GLN A 46 -6.13 -1.17 3.47
CA GLN A 46 -7.02 -0.06 3.16
C GLN A 46 -8.48 -0.43 3.46
N PHE A 47 -8.93 -1.60 2.99
CA PHE A 47 -10.27 -2.09 3.29
C PHE A 47 -10.55 -2.21 4.79
N SER A 48 -9.62 -2.80 5.56
CA SER A 48 -9.78 -2.93 7.01
C SER A 48 -9.82 -1.58 7.72
N SER A 49 -9.02 -0.61 7.27
CA SER A 49 -9.07 0.76 7.78
C SER A 49 -10.41 1.42 7.50
N GLU A 50 -10.90 1.37 6.26
CA GLU A 50 -12.20 1.92 5.89
C GLU A 50 -13.35 1.25 6.65
N TYR A 51 -13.31 -0.08 6.80
CA TYR A 51 -14.28 -0.82 7.59
C TYR A 51 -14.32 -0.34 9.05
N LEU A 52 -13.16 -0.10 9.66
CA LEU A 52 -13.08 0.40 11.03
C LEU A 52 -13.65 1.82 11.15
N PHE A 53 -13.27 2.73 10.24
CA PHE A 53 -13.78 4.10 10.23
C PHE A 53 -15.31 4.12 10.04
N LEU A 54 -15.82 3.39 9.05
CA LEU A 54 -17.25 3.28 8.79
C LEU A 54 -18.00 2.65 9.97
N GLY A 55 -17.44 1.61 10.58
CA GLY A 55 -18.04 0.94 11.73
C GLY A 55 -18.18 1.86 12.93
N ILE A 56 -17.13 2.63 13.25
CA ILE A 56 -17.15 3.60 14.35
C ILE A 56 -18.11 4.75 14.05
N ASP A 57 -18.09 5.30 12.83
CA ASP A 57 -18.99 6.36 12.40
C ASP A 57 -20.46 5.95 12.59
N LEU A 58 -20.85 4.80 12.05
CA LEU A 58 -22.20 4.27 12.19
C LEU A 58 -22.58 3.94 13.64
N LEU A 59 -21.62 3.47 14.44
CA LEU A 59 -21.85 3.20 15.86
C LEU A 59 -22.13 4.48 16.63
N ILE A 60 -21.30 5.51 16.45
CA ILE A 60 -21.47 6.80 17.13
C ILE A 60 -22.76 7.46 16.65
N GLN A 61 -23.02 7.50 15.35
CA GLN A 61 -24.24 8.07 14.79
C GLN A 61 -25.51 7.44 15.38
N ARG A 62 -25.51 6.12 15.59
CA ARG A 62 -26.67 5.40 16.14
C ARG A 62 -26.81 5.52 17.65
N GLN A 63 -25.71 5.37 18.38
CA GLN A 63 -25.74 5.27 19.84
C GLN A 63 -25.59 6.63 20.53
N PHE A 64 -24.96 7.60 19.86
CA PHE A 64 -24.58 8.91 20.39
C PHE A 64 -24.72 10.02 19.31
N PRO A 65 -25.93 10.27 18.79
CA PRO A 65 -26.14 11.18 17.66
C PRO A 65 -25.66 12.61 17.94
N ASP A 66 -25.86 13.14 19.15
CA ASP A 66 -25.40 14.49 19.51
C ASP A 66 -23.85 14.59 19.49
N ALA A 67 -23.17 13.51 19.93
CA ALA A 67 -21.72 13.46 19.89
C ALA A 67 -21.20 13.31 18.46
N HIS A 68 -21.92 12.58 17.60
CA HIS A 68 -21.62 12.48 16.17
C HIS A 68 -21.65 13.86 15.50
N GLU A 69 -22.72 14.63 15.71
CA GLU A 69 -22.86 15.97 15.15
C GLU A 69 -21.75 16.91 15.62
N ALA A 70 -21.45 16.90 16.92
CA ALA A 70 -20.37 17.71 17.48
C ALA A 70 -18.99 17.34 16.91
N LEU A 71 -18.73 16.05 16.71
CA LEU A 71 -17.47 15.58 16.11
C LEU A 71 -17.34 15.98 14.64
N MET A 72 -18.44 15.90 13.87
CA MET A 72 -18.45 16.34 12.47
C MET A 72 -18.19 17.85 12.35
N ALA A 73 -18.87 18.67 13.17
CA ALA A 73 -18.66 20.12 13.17
C ALA A 73 -17.24 20.52 13.61
N GLU A 74 -16.64 19.78 14.54
CA GLU A 74 -15.24 19.96 14.94
C GLU A 74 -14.28 19.59 13.80
N ALA A 75 -14.53 18.49 13.09
CA ALA A 75 -13.71 18.05 11.98
C ALA A 75 -13.72 19.08 10.84
N ASP A 76 -14.90 19.58 10.46
CA ASP A 76 -15.05 20.61 9.42
C ASP A 76 -14.23 21.86 9.79
N ARG A 77 -14.36 22.35 11.02
CA ARG A 77 -13.61 23.53 11.47
C ARG A 77 -12.09 23.34 11.41
N ARG A 78 -11.60 22.14 11.73
CA ARG A 78 -10.16 21.84 11.67
C ARG A 78 -9.65 21.79 10.23
N VAL A 79 -10.46 21.27 9.31
CA VAL A 79 -10.15 21.24 7.88
C VAL A 79 -10.09 22.66 7.32
N GLU A 80 -11.08 23.50 7.63
CA GLU A 80 -11.09 24.91 7.23
C GLU A 80 -9.86 25.67 7.76
N ALA A 81 -9.50 25.46 9.04
CA ALA A 81 -8.32 26.08 9.64
C ALA A 81 -7.01 25.65 8.94
N LEU A 82 -6.91 24.37 8.53
CA LEU A 82 -5.75 23.86 7.80
C LEU A 82 -5.62 24.55 6.44
N TYR A 83 -6.72 24.65 5.68
CA TYR A 83 -6.73 25.31 4.37
C TYR A 83 -6.50 26.82 4.46
N ALA A 84 -6.99 27.49 5.51
CA ALA A 84 -6.72 28.91 5.73
C ALA A 84 -5.26 29.21 6.11
N SER A 85 -4.52 28.20 6.56
CA SER A 85 -3.10 28.30 6.95
C SER A 85 -2.11 27.87 5.85
N SER A 86 -2.61 27.40 4.71
CA SER A 86 -1.83 26.93 3.55
C SER A 86 -1.81 27.96 2.43
#